data_AF-A0A9D2JLX6-F1
#
_entry.id   AF-A0A9D2JLX6-F1
#
_cell.length_a   1.000
_cell.length_b   1.000
_cell.length_c   1.000
_cell.angle_alpha   90.00
_cell.angle_beta   90.00
_cell.angle_gamma   90.00
#
_symmetry.space_group_name_H-M   'P 1'
#
loop_
_entity.id
_entity.type
_entity.pdbx_description
1 polymer ?
#
loop_
_entity_poly.entity_id
_entity_poly.type
_entity_poly.pdbx_seq_one_letter_code
_entity_poly.pdbx_strand_id
1 'polypeptide(L)'
;LTLMGATKASLAIMNIKIVKDVRNKANRVTNCDTANIAKSVEASIRQMEDIQLIAETRGLDTLPEALQFAAQLRIKNPDASLRELCESTEPVISRSGMNHRFKKIHEVAEQIRKMQ
;
A
#
# COMPACT_ATOMS: atom_id res chain seq x y z
N LEU A 1 -12.66 -54.11 20.53
CA LEU A 1 -13.27 -52.85 20.99
C LEU A 1 -12.52 -51.58 20.51
N THR A 2 -11.65 -51.67 19.51
CA THR A 2 -10.64 -50.63 19.19
C THR A 2 -10.96 -49.80 17.94
N LEU A 3 -11.99 -50.17 17.17
CA LEU A 3 -12.28 -49.55 15.87
C LEU A 3 -13.33 -48.43 15.93
N MET A 4 -14.37 -48.56 16.76
CA MET A 4 -15.46 -47.57 16.82
C MET A 4 -15.15 -46.31 17.65
N GLY A 5 -14.24 -46.39 18.62
CA GLY A 5 -13.80 -45.21 19.40
C GLY A 5 -12.78 -44.35 18.64
N ALA A 6 -11.92 -45.01 17.84
CA ALA A 6 -10.89 -44.36 17.05
C ALA A 6 -11.47 -43.48 15.93
N THR A 7 -12.58 -43.89 15.31
CA THR A 7 -13.26 -43.09 14.26
C THR A 7 -13.90 -41.83 14.82
N LYS A 8 -14.56 -41.91 15.99
CA LYS A 8 -15.10 -40.72 16.68
C LYS A 8 -14.00 -39.75 17.13
N ALA A 9 -12.92 -40.27 17.69
CA ALA A 9 -11.76 -39.45 18.05
C ALA A 9 -11.09 -38.82 16.82
N SER A 10 -10.96 -39.56 15.71
CA SER A 10 -10.41 -39.07 14.45
C SER A 10 -11.27 -37.97 13.83
N LEU A 11 -12.60 -38.12 13.82
CA LEU A 11 -13.52 -37.07 13.38
C LEU A 11 -13.43 -35.81 14.25
N ALA A 12 -13.32 -35.96 15.57
CA ALA A 12 -13.15 -34.82 16.48
C ALA A 12 -11.83 -34.06 16.21
N ILE A 13 -10.73 -34.79 16.01
CA ILE A 13 -9.42 -34.21 15.66
C ILE A 13 -9.48 -33.51 14.29
N MET A 14 -10.10 -34.12 13.28
CA MET A 14 -10.30 -33.49 11.96
C MET A 14 -11.13 -32.21 12.05
N ASN A 15 -12.21 -32.20 12.83
CA ASN A 15 -13.04 -31.02 13.03
C ASN A 15 -12.26 -29.87 13.68
N ILE A 16 -11.48 -30.16 14.74
CA ILE A 16 -10.60 -29.17 15.38
C ILE A 16 -9.58 -28.61 14.38
N LYS A 17 -9.00 -29.46 13.53
CA LYS A 17 -8.04 -29.04 12.50
C LYS A 17 -8.69 -28.12 11.45
N ILE A 18 -9.86 -28.47 10.95
CA ILE A 18 -10.61 -27.66 9.98
C ILE A 18 -10.91 -26.27 10.55
N VAL A 19 -11.44 -26.20 11.78
CA VAL A 19 -11.75 -24.92 12.43
C VAL A 19 -10.48 -24.08 12.64
N LYS A 20 -9.37 -24.71 13.03
CA LYS A 20 -8.07 -24.03 13.19
C LYS A 20 -7.54 -23.51 11.86
N ASP A 21 -7.68 -24.27 10.77
CA ASP A 21 -7.22 -23.85 9.44
C ASP A 21 -8.06 -22.69 8.87
N VAL A 22 -9.38 -22.71 9.09
CA VAL A 22 -10.26 -21.58 8.73
C VAL A 22 -9.88 -20.33 9.51
N ARG A 23 -9.70 -20.44 10.85
CA ARG A 23 -9.25 -19.31 11.68
C ARG A 23 -7.88 -18.80 11.28
N ASN A 24 -6.91 -19.69 11.02
CA ASN A 24 -5.57 -19.32 10.59
C ASN A 24 -5.61 -18.62 9.22
N LYS A 25 -6.45 -19.07 8.30
CA LYS A 25 -6.64 -18.42 7.00
C LYS A 25 -7.25 -17.03 7.17
N ALA A 26 -8.30 -16.90 7.98
CA ALA A 26 -8.91 -15.61 8.30
C ALA A 26 -7.90 -14.65 8.93
N ASN A 27 -7.16 -15.10 9.96
CA ASN A 27 -6.12 -14.30 10.62
C ASN A 27 -5.03 -13.87 9.64
N ARG A 28 -4.58 -14.75 8.73
CA ARG A 28 -3.61 -14.37 7.70
C ARG A 28 -4.16 -13.29 6.77
N VAL A 29 -5.41 -13.41 6.31
CA VAL A 29 -6.04 -12.41 5.45
C VAL A 29 -6.13 -11.06 6.17
N THR A 30 -6.69 -11.02 7.38
CA THR A 30 -6.80 -9.79 8.17
C THR A 30 -5.45 -9.15 8.47
N ASN A 31 -4.42 -9.96 8.79
CA ASN A 31 -3.06 -9.46 9.01
C ASN A 31 -2.44 -8.89 7.74
N CYS A 32 -2.65 -9.54 6.59
CA CYS A 32 -2.20 -9.03 5.30
C CYS A 32 -2.87 -7.70 4.97
N ASP A 33 -4.19 -7.57 5.17
CA ASP A 33 -4.92 -6.34 4.91
C ASP A 33 -4.43 -5.20 5.83
N THR A 34 -4.28 -5.49 7.12
CA THR A 34 -3.77 -4.51 8.10
C THR A 34 -2.36 -4.04 7.73
N ALA A 35 -1.46 -4.96 7.37
CA ALA A 35 -0.10 -4.63 6.96
C ALA A 35 -0.06 -3.86 5.63
N ASN A 36 -0.96 -4.17 4.70
CA ASN A 36 -1.08 -3.46 3.43
C ASN A 36 -1.59 -2.03 3.62
N ILE A 37 -2.59 -1.84 4.48
CA ILE A 37 -3.11 -0.52 4.87
C ILE A 37 -1.99 0.30 5.51
N ALA A 38 -1.31 -0.24 6.52
CA ALA A 38 -0.22 0.45 7.20
C ALA A 38 0.88 0.91 6.23
N LYS A 39 1.32 0.03 5.32
CA LYS A 39 2.31 0.37 4.27
C LYS A 39 1.80 1.43 3.31
N SER A 40 0.51 1.39 2.95
CA SER A 40 -0.10 2.38 2.06
C SER A 40 -0.14 3.76 2.71
N VAL A 41 -0.50 3.83 4.00
CA VAL A 41 -0.54 5.07 4.78
C VAL A 41 0.87 5.65 4.91
N GLU A 42 1.85 4.84 5.32
CA GLU A 42 3.25 5.27 5.44
C GLU A 42 3.83 5.77 4.10
N ALA A 43 3.48 5.11 3.00
CA ALA A 43 3.87 5.57 1.68
C ALA A 43 3.21 6.91 1.30
N SER A 44 1.93 7.11 1.65
CA SER A 44 1.24 8.36 1.37
C SER A 44 1.85 9.54 2.15
N ILE A 45 2.12 9.33 3.44
CA ILE A 45 2.77 10.34 4.30
C ILE A 45 4.11 10.76 3.71
N ARG A 46 5.00 9.80 3.39
CA ARG A 46 6.31 10.11 2.79
C ARG A 46 6.19 10.85 1.46
N GLN A 47 5.24 10.44 0.61
CA GLN A 47 5.00 11.13 -0.66
C GLN A 47 4.57 12.58 -0.43
N MET A 48 3.69 12.84 0.54
CA MET A 48 3.27 14.20 0.89
C MET A 48 4.44 15.04 1.41
N GLU A 49 5.27 14.49 2.29
CA GLU A 49 6.47 15.17 2.82
C GLU A 49 7.46 15.53 1.69
N ASP A 50 7.72 14.60 0.78
CA ASP A 50 8.59 14.83 -0.38
C ASP A 50 8.03 15.94 -1.29
N ILE A 51 6.73 15.88 -1.58
CA ILE A 51 6.04 16.88 -2.41
C ILE A 51 6.11 18.26 -1.73
N GLN A 52 5.85 18.34 -0.43
CA GLN A 52 5.88 19.58 0.32
C GLN A 52 7.29 20.19 0.35
N LEU A 53 8.32 19.37 0.60
CA LEU A 53 9.71 19.84 0.57
C LEU A 53 10.08 20.45 -0.79
N ILE A 54 9.69 19.81 -1.88
CA ILE A 54 9.95 20.32 -3.24
C ILE A 54 9.18 21.63 -3.47
N ALA A 55 7.90 21.67 -3.07
CA ALA A 55 7.05 22.84 -3.22
C ALA A 55 7.63 24.07 -2.48
N GLU A 56 8.12 23.88 -1.25
CA GLU A 56 8.69 24.96 -0.43
C GLU A 56 10.07 25.42 -0.92
N THR A 57 10.88 24.51 -1.46
CA THR A 57 12.28 24.83 -1.82
C THR A 57 12.42 25.43 -3.21
N ARG A 58 11.73 24.86 -4.21
CA ARG A 58 11.92 25.24 -5.63
C ARG A 58 10.61 25.46 -6.39
N GLY A 59 9.46 25.08 -5.81
CA GLY A 59 8.17 25.10 -6.49
C GLY A 59 7.93 23.82 -7.28
N LEU A 60 6.67 23.36 -7.29
CA LEU A 60 6.27 22.14 -8.02
C LEU A 60 6.35 22.31 -9.54
N ASP A 61 6.22 23.54 -10.03
CA ASP A 61 6.33 23.92 -11.45
C ASP A 61 7.70 23.60 -12.05
N THR A 62 8.73 23.39 -11.23
CA THR A 62 10.06 22.95 -11.67
C THR A 62 10.13 21.48 -12.06
N LEU A 63 9.15 20.66 -11.65
CA LEU A 63 9.09 19.25 -12.00
C LEU A 63 8.59 19.06 -13.43
N PRO A 64 8.94 17.97 -14.12
CA PRO A 64 8.28 17.60 -15.37
C PRO A 64 6.76 17.45 -15.18
N GLU A 65 5.97 17.82 -16.19
CA GLU A 65 4.49 17.83 -16.15
C GLU A 65 3.88 16.53 -15.58
N ALA A 66 4.44 15.38 -15.97
CA ALA A 66 3.99 14.07 -15.47
C ALA A 66 4.16 13.88 -13.94
N LEU A 67 5.20 14.49 -13.35
CA LEU A 67 5.46 14.46 -11.91
C LEU A 67 4.63 15.52 -11.19
N GLN A 68 4.45 16.71 -11.80
CA GLN A 68 3.53 17.72 -11.27
C GLN A 68 2.12 17.16 -11.14
N PHE A 69 1.64 16.49 -12.18
CA PHE A 69 0.34 15.83 -12.16
C PHE A 69 0.22 14.83 -11.01
N ALA A 70 1.22 13.97 -10.83
CA ALA A 70 1.22 12.98 -9.74
C ALA A 70 1.24 13.66 -8.35
N ALA A 71 2.03 14.73 -8.20
CA ALA A 71 2.11 15.50 -6.97
C ALA A 71 0.77 16.18 -6.63
N GLN A 72 0.15 16.85 -7.60
CA GLN A 72 -1.16 17.48 -7.44
C GLN A 72 -2.25 16.44 -7.14
N LEU A 73 -2.22 15.29 -7.80
CA LEU A 73 -3.18 14.22 -7.55
C LEU A 73 -3.09 13.69 -6.13
N ARG A 74 -1.86 13.52 -5.60
CA ARG A 74 -1.63 13.13 -4.20
C ARG A 74 -2.08 14.20 -3.23
N ILE A 75 -1.82 15.48 -3.49
CA ILE A 75 -2.29 16.59 -2.65
C ILE A 75 -3.83 16.62 -2.58
N LYS A 76 -4.50 16.41 -3.73
CA LYS A 76 -5.98 16.37 -3.79
C LYS A 76 -6.57 15.15 -3.09
N ASN A 77 -5.82 14.05 -3.00
CA ASN A 77 -6.28 12.77 -2.45
C ASN A 77 -5.23 12.18 -1.48
N PRO A 78 -5.04 12.80 -0.30
CA PRO A 78 -3.99 12.39 0.65
C PRO A 78 -4.24 10.99 1.24
N ASP A 79 -5.51 10.62 1.43
CA ASP A 79 -5.89 9.33 2.04
C ASP A 79 -6.04 8.19 1.03
N ALA A 80 -5.99 8.50 -0.27
CA ALA A 80 -6.18 7.50 -1.32
C ALA A 80 -4.99 6.55 -1.40
N SER A 81 -5.26 5.25 -1.52
CA SER A 81 -4.24 4.28 -1.88
C SER A 81 -3.68 4.56 -3.28
N LEU A 82 -2.48 4.03 -3.57
CA LEU A 82 -1.88 4.15 -4.90
C LEU A 82 -2.81 3.62 -6.02
N ARG A 83 -3.63 2.62 -5.71
CA ARG A 83 -4.60 2.05 -6.64
C ARG A 83 -5.74 3.03 -6.92
N GLU A 84 -6.34 3.61 -5.89
CA GLU A 84 -7.42 4.60 -6.03
C GLU A 84 -6.93 5.84 -6.77
N LEU A 85 -5.68 6.27 -6.53
CA LEU A 85 -5.08 7.33 -7.33
C LEU A 85 -5.04 6.99 -8.82
N CYS A 86 -4.58 5.81 -9.20
CA CYS A 86 -4.56 5.37 -10.59
C CYS A 86 -5.96 5.34 -11.23
N GLU A 87 -6.96 4.88 -10.49
CA GLU A 87 -8.35 4.81 -10.95
C GLU A 87 -8.99 6.20 -11.10
N SER A 88 -8.52 7.20 -10.33
CA SER A 88 -9.00 8.59 -10.41
C SER A 88 -8.44 9.41 -11.60
N THR A 89 -7.64 8.80 -12.47
CA THR A 89 -6.99 9.48 -13.61
C THR A 89 -7.61 9.10 -14.94
N GLU A 90 -7.74 10.09 -15.84
CA GLU A 90 -8.12 9.88 -17.24
C GLU A 90 -7.03 10.43 -18.17
N PRO A 91 -6.36 9.58 -18.99
CA PRO A 91 -6.48 8.12 -19.05
C PRO A 91 -5.90 7.42 -17.81
N VAL A 92 -6.41 6.21 -17.52
CA VAL A 92 -5.99 5.41 -16.36
C VAL A 92 -4.48 5.14 -16.44
N ILE A 93 -3.74 5.64 -15.45
CA ILE A 93 -2.31 5.37 -15.32
C ILE A 93 -2.11 4.01 -14.64
N SER A 94 -1.19 3.19 -15.16
CA SER A 94 -0.86 1.93 -14.50
C SER A 94 -0.25 2.15 -13.11
N ARG A 95 -0.50 1.23 -12.17
CA ARG A 95 0.08 1.28 -10.82
C ARG A 95 1.60 1.44 -10.83
N SER A 96 2.28 0.73 -11.74
CA SER A 96 3.74 0.83 -11.90
C SER A 96 4.17 2.21 -12.42
N GLY A 97 3.44 2.76 -13.40
CA GLY A 97 3.70 4.10 -13.93
C GLY A 97 3.56 5.19 -12.86
N MET A 98 2.49 5.14 -12.06
CA MET A 98 2.29 6.08 -10.95
C MET A 98 3.36 5.92 -9.87
N ASN A 99 3.70 4.68 -9.51
CA ASN A 99 4.77 4.42 -8.54
C ASN A 99 6.13 4.95 -9.00
N HIS A 100 6.44 4.82 -10.29
CA HIS A 100 7.67 5.39 -10.85
C HIS A 100 7.69 6.92 -10.72
N ARG A 101 6.56 7.59 -10.94
CA ARG A 101 6.47 9.05 -10.77
C ARG A 101 6.75 9.44 -9.32
N PHE A 102 6.13 8.78 -8.34
CA PHE A 102 6.41 9.03 -6.92
C PHE A 102 7.86 8.73 -6.53
N LYS A 103 8.47 7.69 -7.11
CA LYS A 103 9.89 7.40 -6.89
C LYS A 103 10.79 8.53 -7.40
N LYS A 104 10.49 9.09 -8.58
CA LYS A 104 11.23 10.25 -9.11
C LYS A 104 11.04 11.50 -8.24
N ILE A 105 9.84 11.73 -7.73
CA ILE A 105 9.57 12.83 -6.78
C ILE A 105 10.43 12.65 -5.53
N HIS A 106 10.45 11.44 -4.97
CA HIS A 106 11.30 11.11 -3.82
C HIS A 106 12.79 11.35 -4.10
N GLU A 107 13.30 10.94 -5.27
CA GLU A 107 14.69 11.19 -5.68
C GLU A 107 15.02 12.70 -5.73
N VAL A 108 14.10 13.53 -6.20
CA VAL A 108 14.27 15.00 -6.23
C VAL A 108 14.27 15.56 -4.80
N ALA A 109 13.36 15.10 -3.94
CA ALA A 109 13.31 15.50 -2.54
C ALA A 109 14.61 15.12 -1.80
N GLU A 110 15.14 13.91 -2.03
CA GLU A 110 16.42 13.46 -1.49
C GLU A 110 17.60 14.32 -1.95
N GLN A 111 17.60 14.77 -3.22
CA GLN A 111 18.62 15.72 -3.68
C GLN A 111 18.54 17.05 -2.94
N ILE A 112 17.34 17.54 -2.64
CA ILE A 112 17.15 18.76 -1.85
C ILE A 112 17.65 18.55 -0.42
N ARG A 113 17.28 17.44 0.24
CA ARG A 113 17.74 17.13 1.61
C ARG A 113 19.26 17.06 1.73
N LYS A 114 19.96 16.57 0.70
CA LYS A 114 21.43 16.50 0.67
C LYS A 114 22.12 17.85 0.44
N MET A 115 21.40 18.85 -0.05
CA MET A 115 21.91 20.20 -0.28
C MET A 115 21.69 21.13 0.92
N GLN A 116 20.94 20.68 1.93
CA GLN A 116 20.79 21.32 3.23
C GLN A 116 21.83 20.80 4.22
#